data_AF-I1DXD7-F1
#
_entry.id   AF-I1DXD7-F1
#
_cell.length_a   1.000
_cell.length_b   1.000
_cell.length_c   1.000
_cell.angle_alpha   90.00
_cell.angle_beta   90.00
_cell.angle_gamma   90.00
#
_symmetry.space_group_name_H-M   'P 1'
#
loop_
_entity.id
_entity.type
_entity.pdbx_description
1 polymer ?
#
loop_
_entity_poly.entity_id
_entity_poly.type
_entity_poly.pdbx_seq_one_letter_code
_entity_poly.pdbx_strand_id
1 'polypeptide(L)' 'MQTETITYLKEHANTLELREELLITKNGKPAFVVQSYQDYQFQQDTLALLKMLKLSEKSLQGAELSLEQAFE' A
#
# COMPACT_ATOMS: atom_id res chain seq x y z
N MET A 1 -4.56 -2.25 12.82
CA MET A 1 -3.76 -1.04 12.49
C MET A 1 -3.65 -0.18 13.73
N GLN A 2 -2.44 0.02 14.23
CA GLN A 2 -2.19 0.87 15.39
C GLN A 2 -2.08 2.34 14.97
N THR A 3 -2.30 3.27 15.89
CA THR A 3 -2.20 4.71 15.60
C THR A 3 -1.22 5.38 16.53
N GLU A 4 -0.25 6.09 15.96
CA GLU A 4 0.79 6.79 16.71
C GLU A 4 0.99 8.22 16.19
N THR A 5 1.73 9.01 16.96
CA THR A 5 2.06 10.40 16.56
C THR A 5 3.29 10.46 15.67
N ILE A 6 3.43 11.54 14.91
CA ILE A 6 4.67 11.84 14.19
C ILE A 6 5.88 11.99 15.12
N THR A 7 5.67 12.37 16.38
CA THR A 7 6.74 12.47 17.39
C THR A 7 7.23 11.08 17.78
N TYR A 8 6.32 10.16 18.09
CA TYR A 8 6.65 8.76 18.39
C TYR A 8 7.48 8.13 17.27
N LEU A 9 7.06 8.29 16.02
CA LEU A 9 7.82 7.75 14.88
C LEU A 9 9.25 8.29 14.83
N LYS A 10 9.44 9.59 15.05
CA LYS A 10 10.79 10.20 15.03
C LYS A 10 11.69 9.68 16.16
N GLU A 11 11.13 9.43 17.33
CA GLU A 11 11.87 8.97 18.51
C GLU A 11 12.24 7.49 18.43
N HIS A 12 11.38 6.68 17.79
CA HIS A 12 11.48 5.22 17.82
C HIS A 12 11.82 4.57 16.47
N ALA A 13 12.00 5.33 15.39
CA ALA A 13 12.22 4.79 14.04
C ALA A 13 13.34 3.74 13.94
N ASN A 14 14.45 3.92 14.67
CA ASN A 14 15.60 3.02 14.60
C ASN A 14 15.33 1.63 15.21
N THR A 15 14.34 1.50 16.09
CA THR A 15 14.00 0.26 16.81
C THR A 15 12.57 -0.17 16.54
N LEU A 16 11.91 0.43 15.55
CA LEU A 16 10.51 0.20 15.27
C LEU A 16 10.34 -1.16 14.58
N GLU A 17 9.83 -2.14 15.31
CA GLU A 17 9.41 -3.43 14.74
C GLU A 17 7.91 -3.40 14.43
N LEU A 18 7.57 -3.47 13.15
CA LEU A 18 6.19 -3.43 12.68
C LEU A 18 5.64 -4.85 12.56
N ARG A 19 4.61 -5.17 13.34
CA ARG A 19 3.82 -6.42 13.20
C ARG A 19 2.62 -6.23 12.27
N GLU A 20 2.15 -4.99 12.16
CA GLU A 20 1.06 -4.54 11.33
C GLU A 20 1.33 -3.07 10.96
N GLU A 21 0.56 -2.55 10.00
CA GLU A 21 0.67 -1.15 9.58
C GLU A 21 0.40 -0.17 10.74
N LEU A 22 1.13 0.95 10.73
CA LEU A 22 1.05 2.01 11.71
C LEU A 22 0.51 3.30 11.07
N LEU A 23 -0.64 3.77 11.55
CA LEU A 23 -1.20 5.05 11.16
C LEU A 23 -0.52 6.19 11.93
N ILE A 24 0.09 7.11 11.21
CA ILE A 24 0.78 8.26 11.80
C ILE A 24 -0.10 9.49 11.73
N THR A 25 -0.26 10.14 12.88
CA THR A 25 -1.00 11.39 13.02
C THR A 25 -0.08 12.60 13.16
N LYS A 26 -0.49 13.72 12.56
CA LYS A 26 0.14 15.03 12.73
C LYS A 26 -0.96 16.03 13.12
N ASN A 27 -0.77 16.72 14.25
CA ASN A 27 -1.79 17.62 14.82
C ASN A 27 -3.16 16.95 14.99
N GLY A 28 -3.17 15.69 15.44
CA GLY A 28 -4.39 14.89 15.66
C GLY A 28 -5.08 14.38 14.38
N LYS A 29 -4.52 14.63 13.19
CA LYS A 29 -5.08 14.15 11.91
C LYS A 29 -4.22 13.05 11.30
N PRO A 30 -4.80 11.98 10.73
CA PRO A 30 -4.07 11.01 9.94
C PRO A 30 -3.28 11.68 8.82
N ALA A 31 -2.01 11.28 8.66
CA ALA A 31 -1.12 11.90 7.68
C ALA A 31 -0.34 10.85 6.87
N PHE A 32 0.11 9.76 7.50
CA PHE A 32 0.91 8.73 6.84
C PHE A 32 0.52 7.34 7.35
N VAL A 33 0.87 6.32 6.56
CA VAL A 33 0.91 4.93 7.01
C VAL A 33 2.35 4.45 6.88
N VAL A 34 2.87 3.84 7.94
CA VAL A 34 4.19 3.19 7.92
C VAL A 34 3.95 1.69 7.98
N GLN A 35 4.60 0.96 7.10
CA GLN A 35 4.52 -0.50 7.03
C GLN A 35 5.90 -1.09 6.77
N SER A 36 6.05 -2.40 6.95
CA SER A 36 7.28 -3.09 6.59
C SER A 36 7.48 -3.05 5.07
N TYR A 37 8.74 -3.07 4.63
CA TYR A 37 9.04 -3.09 3.20
C TYR A 37 8.54 -4.39 2.53
N GLN A 38 8.59 -5.50 3.25
CA GLN A 38 8.12 -6.81 2.75
C GLN A 38 6.61 -6.80 2.52
N ASP A 39 5.84 -6.27 3.47
CA ASP A 39 4.39 -6.15 3.32
C ASP A 39 4.03 -5.19 2.19
N TYR A 40 4.75 -4.07 2.07
CA TYR A 40 4.59 -3.14 0.96
C TYR A 40 4.80 -3.83 -0.40
N GLN A 41 5.90 -4.56 -0.56
CA GLN A 41 6.18 -5.30 -1.81
C GLN A 41 5.09 -6.34 -2.10
N PHE A 42 4.71 -7.12 -1.10
CA PHE A 42 3.66 -8.13 -1.25
C PHE A 42 2.32 -7.52 -1.69
N GLN A 43 1.95 -6.37 -1.13
CA GLN A 43 0.77 -5.61 -1.54
C GLN A 43 0.88 -5.12 -2.99
N GLN A 44 2.03 -4.57 -3.40
CA GLN A 44 2.24 -4.11 -4.77
C GLN A 44 2.15 -5.25 -5.78
N ASP A 45 2.78 -6.39 -5.51
CA ASP A 45 2.75 -7.56 -6.38
C ASP A 45 1.34 -8.15 -6.49
N THR A 46 0.63 -8.21 -5.37
CA THR A 46 -0.77 -8.65 -5.34
C THR A 46 -1.67 -7.72 -6.16
N LEU A 47 -1.50 -6.41 -6.02
CA LEU A 47 -2.26 -5.44 -6.80
C LEU A 47 -1.97 -5.55 -8.30
N ALA A 48 -0.71 -5.75 -8.68
CA ALA A 48 -0.31 -5.97 -10.07
C ALA A 48 -0.99 -7.22 -10.65
N LEU A 49 -1.02 -8.33 -9.91
CA LEU A 49 -1.71 -9.55 -10.33
C LEU A 49 -3.22 -9.31 -10.52
N LEU A 50 -3.87 -8.60 -9.59
CA LEU A 50 -5.29 -8.26 -9.72
C LEU A 50 -5.57 -7.37 -10.95
N LYS A 51 -4.68 -6.41 -11.24
CA LYS A 51 -4.74 -5.58 -12.45
C LYS A 51 -4.61 -6.43 -13.72
N MET A 52 -3.72 -7.41 -13.74
CA MET A 52 -3.58 -8.37 -14.86
C MET A 52 -4.81 -9.26 -15.04
N LEU A 53 -5.41 -9.75 -13.95
CA LEU A 53 -6.64 -10.55 -14.02
C LEU A 53 -7.79 -9.74 -14.64
N LYS A 54 -7.99 -8.51 -14.16
CA LYS A 54 -8.98 -7.58 -14.71
C LYS A 54 -8.75 -7.27 -16.19
N LEU A 55 -7.49 -7.16 -16.60
CA LEU A 55 -7.10 -6.97 -18.01
C LEU A 55 -7.52 -8.18 -18.85
N SER A 56 -7.21 -9.39 -18.38
CA SER A 56 -7.58 -10.64 -19.05
C SER A 56 -9.10 -10.78 -19.20
N GLU A 57 -9.85 -10.51 -18.13
CA GLU A 57 -11.33 -10.55 -18.16
C GLU A 57 -11.93 -9.60 -19.20
N LYS A 58 -11.40 -8.38 -19.31
CA LYS A 58 -11.90 -7.39 -20.27
C LYS A 58 -11.53 -7.70 -21.71
N SER A 59 -10.33 -8.24 -21.93
CA SER A 59 -9.91 -8.72 -23.25
C SER A 59 -10.88 -9.78 -23.79
N LEU A 60 -11.34 -10.70 -22.94
CA LEU A 60 -12.35 -11.71 -23.32
C LEU A 60 -13.73 -11.12 -23.65
N GLN A 61 -14.06 -9.92 -23.15
CA GLN A 61 -15.31 -9.21 -23.41
C GLN A 61 -15.25 -8.30 -24.65
N GLY A 62 -14.14 -8.30 -25.39
CA GLY A 62 -13.94 -7.47 -26.58
C GLY A 62 -13.65 -5.99 -26.26
N ALA A 63 -13.37 -5.67 -25.00
CA ALA A 63 -12.90 -4.35 -24.57
C ALA A 63 -11.41 -4.42 -24.25
N GLU A 64 -10.57 -3.97 -25.17
CA GLU A 64 -9.12 -3.94 -24.98
C GLU A 64 -8.77 -2.85 -23.96
N LEU A 65 -8.21 -3.23 -22.80
CA LEU A 65 -7.47 -2.30 -21.97
C LEU A 65 -5.99 -2.44 -22.32
N SER A 66 -5.24 -1.34 -22.29
CA SER A 66 -3.77 -1.42 -22.41
C SER A 66 -3.13 -1.72 -21.05
N LEU A 67 -1.88 -2.16 -21.05
CA LEU A 67 -1.11 -2.37 -19.82
C LEU A 67 -0.95 -1.06 -19.05
N GLU A 68 -0.70 0.05 -19.73
CA GLU A 68 -0.59 1.38 -19.13
C GLU A 68 -1.88 1.76 -18.40
N GLN A 69 -3.04 1.54 -19.03
CA GLN A 69 -4.35 1.80 -18.40
C GLN A 69 -4.66 0.89 -17.22
N ALA A 70 -4.07 -0.31 -17.17
CA ALA A 70 -4.23 -1.21 -16.04
C ALA A 70 -3.37 -0.75 -14.85
N PHE A 71 -2.22 -0.14 -15.10
CA PHE A 71 -1.24 0.23 -14.07
C PHE A 71 -1.33 1.68 -13.58
N GLU A 72 -1.98 2.60 -14.30
CA GLU A 72 -2.54 3.86 -13.78
C GLU A 72 -3.72 3.64 -12.81
#